data_AF-A0AA36ASI0-F1
#
_entry.id   AF-A0AA36ASI0-F1
#
_cell.length_a   1.000
_cell.length_b   1.000
_cell.length_c   1.000
_cell.angle_alpha   90.00
_cell.angle_beta   90.00
_cell.angle_gamma   90.00
#
_symmetry.space_group_name_H-M   'P 1'
#
loop_
_entity.id
_entity.type
_entity.pdbx_description
1 polymer ?
#
loop_
_entity_poly.entity_id
_entity_poly.type
_entity_poly.pdbx_seq_one_letter_code
_entity_poly.pdbx_strand_id
1 'polypeptide(L)'
;MSRGRKVDHVGKHFQNAGKTKNKVKSTNTESCKEISLQELSKKSDRTLNIQLMKTEGELRRVDREIIKLRQSISRNEDRNQSVVKSVQEKLSNLETYKSQLKASEKAIGQQKNQRHAHKKLTIF
;
A
#
# COMPACT_ATOMS: atom_id res chain seq x y z
N MET A 1 -36.77 37.16 -59.58
CA MET A 1 -37.33 36.91 -58.22
C MET A 1 -36.73 35.60 -57.74
N SER A 2 -35.60 35.65 -57.04
CA SER A 2 -35.47 35.70 -55.57
C SER A 2 -35.75 34.36 -54.86
N ARG A 3 -34.63 33.72 -54.46
CA ARG A 3 -34.33 33.05 -53.16
C ARG A 3 -35.28 31.93 -52.70
N GLY A 4 -34.83 30.77 -52.25
CA GLY A 4 -33.52 30.49 -51.68
C GLY A 4 -33.28 29.02 -51.34
N ARG A 5 -32.01 28.76 -51.06
CA ARG A 5 -31.43 27.52 -50.57
C ARG A 5 -31.93 27.30 -49.14
N LYS A 6 -32.48 26.13 -48.83
CA LYS A 6 -32.56 25.64 -47.45
C LYS A 6 -31.38 24.70 -47.21
N VAL A 7 -30.38 25.24 -46.53
CA VAL A 7 -29.27 24.53 -45.91
C VAL A 7 -29.70 24.30 -44.47
N ASP A 8 -30.22 23.13 -44.17
CA ASP A 8 -30.57 22.75 -42.80
C ASP A 8 -29.38 21.98 -42.18
N HIS A 9 -28.51 22.80 -41.60
CA HIS A 9 -27.69 22.63 -40.41
C HIS A 9 -27.64 21.24 -39.75
N VAL A 10 -26.46 20.64 -39.88
CA VAL A 10 -25.70 19.85 -38.89
C VAL A 10 -26.32 19.80 -37.48
N GLY A 11 -27.11 18.77 -37.22
CA GLY A 11 -27.57 18.38 -35.89
C GLY A 11 -26.65 17.32 -35.29
N LYS A 12 -25.67 17.76 -34.49
CA LYS A 12 -24.84 16.89 -33.65
C LYS A 12 -25.74 16.18 -32.63
N HIS A 13 -25.79 14.85 -32.68
CA HIS A 13 -26.23 14.05 -31.55
C HIS A 13 -25.30 12.87 -31.33
N PHE A 14 -24.17 13.18 -30.68
CA PHE A 14 -23.29 12.19 -30.07
C PHE A 14 -23.59 12.21 -28.57
N GLN A 15 -24.46 11.30 -28.11
CA GLN A 15 -24.60 10.99 -26.70
C GLN A 15 -24.73 9.47 -26.57
N ASN A 16 -23.64 8.83 -26.16
CA ASN A 16 -23.60 7.58 -25.40
C ASN A 16 -22.16 7.46 -24.89
N ALA A 17 -21.85 8.04 -23.73
CA ALA A 17 -21.99 7.39 -22.43
C ALA A 17 -21.18 6.09 -22.34
N GLY A 18 -19.85 6.23 -22.38
CA GLY A 18 -18.90 5.18 -22.04
C GLY A 18 -17.82 5.72 -21.13
N LYS A 19 -18.19 6.16 -19.91
CA LYS A 19 -17.22 6.38 -18.83
C LYS A 19 -16.60 5.01 -18.52
N THR A 20 -15.49 4.68 -19.16
CA THR A 20 -14.63 3.58 -18.70
C THR A 20 -14.08 4.02 -17.35
N LYS A 21 -14.77 3.62 -16.29
CA LYS A 21 -14.24 3.64 -14.94
C LYS A 21 -13.05 2.69 -14.97
N ASN A 22 -11.87 3.22 -15.25
CA ASN A 22 -10.63 2.59 -14.85
C ASN A 22 -10.64 2.59 -13.33
N LYS A 23 -11.33 1.58 -12.78
CA LYS A 23 -11.20 1.14 -11.41
C LYS A 23 -9.78 0.58 -11.35
N VAL A 24 -8.83 1.49 -11.11
CA VAL A 24 -7.49 1.14 -10.66
C VAL A 24 -7.75 0.18 -9.51
N LYS A 25 -7.46 -1.09 -9.78
CA LYS A 25 -7.61 -2.17 -8.84
C LYS A 25 -6.56 -1.87 -7.80
N SER A 26 -6.98 -1.12 -6.78
CA SER A 26 -6.15 -0.75 -5.63
C SER A 26 -5.64 -2.07 -5.08
N THR A 27 -4.37 -2.34 -5.36
CA THR A 27 -3.69 -3.54 -4.91
C THR A 27 -3.53 -3.39 -3.41
N ASN A 28 -4.50 -3.94 -2.68
CA ASN A 28 -4.41 -4.37 -1.29
C ASN A 28 -3.43 -3.55 -0.43
N THR A 29 -3.69 -2.25 -0.30
CA THR A 29 -3.30 -1.54 0.92
C THR A 29 -4.34 -1.88 1.97
N GLU A 30 -4.34 -3.14 2.42
CA GLU A 30 -4.93 -3.46 3.72
C GLU A 30 -4.14 -2.61 4.71
N SER A 31 -4.71 -1.47 5.07
CA SER A 31 -4.15 -0.54 6.03
C SER A 31 -3.63 -1.34 7.22
N CYS A 32 -2.31 -1.38 7.41
CA CYS A 32 -1.75 -1.66 8.71
C CYS A 32 -2.20 -0.51 9.59
N LYS A 33 -3.40 -0.63 10.15
CA LYS A 33 -3.85 0.24 11.23
C LYS A 33 -2.74 0.16 12.25
N GLU A 34 -2.26 1.31 12.70
CA GLU A 34 -1.32 1.39 13.80
C GLU A 34 -2.02 0.83 15.03
N ILE A 35 -1.87 -0.47 15.27
CA ILE A 35 -2.59 -1.16 16.34
C ILE A 35 -1.92 -0.71 17.63
N SER A 36 -2.65 0.09 18.40
CA SER A 36 -2.17 0.60 19.68
C SER A 36 -1.76 -0.57 20.60
N LEU A 37 -0.77 -0.33 21.45
CA LEU A 37 -0.34 -1.29 22.48
C LEU A 37 -1.50 -1.79 23.35
N GLN A 38 -2.46 -0.93 23.64
CA GLN A 38 -3.69 -1.27 24.38
C GLN A 38 -4.61 -2.21 23.62
N GLU A 39 -4.59 -2.17 22.29
CA GLU A 39 -5.37 -3.08 21.46
C GLU A 39 -4.63 -4.41 21.27
N LEU A 40 -3.29 -4.40 21.24
CA LEU A 40 -2.48 -5.62 21.29
C LEU A 40 -2.64 -6.39 22.61
N SER A 41 -2.74 -5.68 23.74
CA SER A 41 -2.89 -6.32 25.06
C SER A 41 -4.22 -7.04 25.25
N LYS A 42 -5.27 -6.68 24.49
CA LYS A 42 -6.59 -7.32 24.51
C LYS A 42 -6.73 -8.54 23.58
N LYS A 43 -5.79 -8.73 22.64
CA LYS A 43 -5.84 -9.79 21.63
C LYS A 43 -5.45 -11.16 22.19
N SER A 44 -5.84 -12.27 21.56
CA SER A 44 -5.37 -13.61 21.99
C SER A 44 -3.95 -13.91 21.46
N ASP A 45 -3.23 -14.83 22.09
CA ASP A 45 -1.88 -15.22 21.64
C ASP A 45 -1.89 -15.76 20.20
N ARG A 46 -2.95 -16.49 19.83
CA ARG A 46 -3.17 -16.95 18.45
C ARG A 46 -3.26 -15.78 17.48
N THR A 47 -4.04 -14.75 17.81
CA THR A 47 -4.16 -13.57 16.95
C THR A 47 -2.85 -12.78 16.86
N LEU A 48 -2.07 -12.69 17.94
CA LEU A 48 -0.75 -12.05 17.92
C LEU A 48 0.23 -12.83 17.02
N ASN A 49 0.23 -14.16 17.07
CA ASN A 49 1.07 -14.99 16.20
C ASN A 49 0.67 -14.86 14.73
N ILE A 50 -0.63 -14.85 14.41
CA ILE A 50 -1.12 -14.63 13.04
C ILE A 50 -0.69 -13.25 12.55
N GLN A 51 -0.82 -12.23 13.39
CA GLN A 51 -0.44 -10.87 13.05
C GLN A 51 1.07 -10.76 12.80
N LEU A 52 1.90 -11.39 13.64
CA LEU A 52 3.35 -11.45 13.46
C LEU A 52 3.72 -12.09 12.10
N MET A 53 3.13 -13.25 11.79
CA MET A 53 3.35 -13.94 10.52
C MET A 53 2.95 -13.06 9.31
N LYS A 54 1.82 -12.34 9.41
CA LYS A 54 1.40 -11.40 8.38
C LYS A 54 2.39 -10.25 8.22
N THR A 55 2.81 -9.63 9.32
CA THR A 55 3.78 -8.53 9.34
C THR A 55 5.11 -8.96 8.71
N GLU A 56 5.63 -10.14 9.06
CA GLU A 56 6.85 -10.70 8.44
C GLU A 56 6.67 -10.96 6.94
N GLY A 57 5.50 -11.47 6.54
CA GLY A 57 5.15 -11.69 5.13
C GLY A 57 5.16 -10.39 4.33
N GLU A 58 4.58 -9.33 4.87
CA GLU A 58 4.59 -7.99 4.28
C GLU A 58 6.01 -7.39 4.25
N LEU A 59 6.81 -7.57 5.31
CA LEU A 59 8.20 -7.12 5.33
C LEU A 59 9.00 -7.71 4.16
N ARG A 60 8.87 -9.03 3.91
CA ARG A 60 9.52 -9.70 2.78
C ARG A 60 9.02 -9.20 1.43
N ARG A 61 7.73 -8.83 1.32
CA ARG A 61 7.16 -8.25 0.09
C ARG A 61 7.76 -6.88 -0.18
N VAL A 62 7.77 -6.00 0.83
CA VAL A 62 8.35 -4.65 0.74
C VAL A 62 9.84 -4.71 0.41
N ASP A 63 10.60 -5.63 1.02
CA ASP A 63 12.03 -5.82 0.71
C ASP A 63 12.29 -6.15 -0.76
N ARG A 64 11.51 -7.08 -1.31
CA ARG A 64 11.61 -7.42 -2.74
C ARG A 64 11.24 -6.24 -3.62
N GLU A 65 10.24 -5.46 -3.23
CA GLU A 65 9.80 -4.30 -4.01
C GLU A 65 10.85 -3.17 -3.99
N ILE A 66 11.45 -2.89 -2.83
CA ILE A 66 12.58 -1.97 -2.69
C ILE A 66 13.72 -2.36 -3.62
N ILE A 67 14.08 -3.66 -3.68
CA ILE A 67 15.14 -4.15 -4.58
C ILE A 67 14.78 -3.86 -6.04
N LYS A 68 13.54 -4.14 -6.47
CA LYS A 68 13.09 -3.89 -7.84
C LYS A 68 13.12 -2.40 -8.20
N LEU A 69 12.67 -1.52 -7.29
CA LEU A 69 12.69 -0.08 -7.52
C LEU A 69 14.12 0.44 -7.62
N ARG A 70 15.03 -0.02 -6.78
CA ARG A 70 16.46 0.33 -6.86
C ARG A 70 17.09 -0.10 -8.20
N GLN A 71 16.79 -1.32 -8.66
CA GLN A 71 17.21 -1.76 -9.99
C GLN A 71 16.58 -0.93 -11.11
N SER A 72 15.32 -0.51 -10.95
CA SER A 72 14.65 0.36 -11.92
C SER A 72 15.28 1.75 -11.99
N ILE A 73 15.72 2.30 -10.86
CA ILE A 73 16.47 3.56 -10.81
C ILE A 73 17.79 3.40 -11.57
N SER A 74 18.61 2.40 -11.21
CA SER A 74 19.89 2.15 -11.86
C SER A 74 19.80 1.97 -13.38
N ARG A 75 18.70 1.38 -13.90
CA ARG A 75 18.49 1.25 -15.35
C ARG A 75 18.08 2.55 -16.06
N ASN A 76 17.53 3.53 -15.35
CA ASN A 76 16.93 4.74 -15.92
C ASN A 76 17.65 6.04 -15.54
N GLU A 77 18.67 5.98 -14.69
CA GLU A 77 19.46 7.13 -14.21
C GLU A 77 19.91 8.05 -15.35
N ASP A 78 20.43 7.51 -16.44
CA ASP A 78 20.97 8.35 -17.53
C ASP A 78 19.90 8.83 -18.52
N ARG A 79 18.75 8.15 -18.59
CA ARG A 79 17.80 8.31 -19.72
C ARG A 79 16.54 9.08 -19.35
N ASN A 80 16.02 8.86 -18.14
CA ASN A 80 14.67 9.29 -17.78
C ASN A 80 14.62 9.86 -16.37
N GLN A 81 15.20 11.05 -16.18
CA GLN A 81 15.27 11.74 -14.89
C GLN A 81 13.89 11.96 -14.22
N SER A 82 12.84 12.22 -15.01
CA SER A 82 11.47 12.34 -14.48
C SER A 82 10.96 11.01 -13.89
N VAL A 83 11.23 9.89 -14.57
CA VAL A 83 10.85 8.55 -14.09
C VAL A 83 11.63 8.21 -12.83
N VAL A 84 12.94 8.47 -12.81
CA VAL A 84 13.81 8.26 -11.64
C VAL A 84 13.26 8.98 -10.41
N LYS A 85 12.90 10.27 -10.52
CA LYS A 85 12.30 11.03 -9.41
C LYS A 85 11.03 10.37 -8.88
N SER A 86 10.12 9.93 -9.76
CA SER A 86 8.88 9.26 -9.33
C SER A 86 9.12 7.91 -8.65
N VAL A 87 10.14 7.16 -9.10
CA VAL A 87 10.51 5.86 -8.54
C VAL A 87 11.21 6.04 -7.19
N GLN A 88 12.01 7.09 -7.05
CA GLN A 88 12.68 7.45 -5.80
C GLN A 88 11.71 7.91 -4.72
N GLU A 89 10.66 8.65 -5.09
CA GLU A 89 9.56 8.98 -4.17
C GLU A 89 8.84 7.71 -3.67
N LYS A 90 8.52 6.79 -4.57
CA LYS A 90 7.94 5.48 -4.19
C LYS A 90 8.87 4.68 -3.29
N LEU A 91 10.17 4.69 -3.56
CA LEU A 91 11.18 4.03 -2.75
C LEU A 91 11.19 4.60 -1.32
N SER A 92 11.20 5.92 -1.16
CA SER A 92 11.15 6.58 0.15
C SER A 92 9.88 6.21 0.93
N ASN A 93 8.73 6.20 0.25
CA ASN A 93 7.46 5.79 0.87
C ASN A 93 7.51 4.33 1.36
N LEU A 94 8.08 3.42 0.56
CA LEU A 94 8.24 2.01 0.96
C LEU A 94 9.24 1.82 2.10
N GLU A 95 10.32 2.61 2.14
CA GLU A 95 11.29 2.58 3.25
C GLU A 95 10.66 3.05 4.57
N THR A 96 9.87 4.12 4.54
CA THR A 96 9.08 4.55 5.70
C THR A 96 8.09 3.48 6.14
N TYR A 97 7.37 2.88 5.19
CA TYR A 97 6.44 1.80 5.50
C TYR A 97 7.14 0.56 6.08
N LYS A 98 8.31 0.19 5.57
CA LYS A 98 9.15 -0.87 6.15
C LYS A 98 9.53 -0.58 7.60
N SER A 99 9.87 0.67 7.91
CA SER A 99 10.17 1.09 9.29
C SER A 99 8.96 0.90 10.22
N GLN A 100 7.76 1.28 9.76
CA GLN A 100 6.51 1.07 10.50
C GLN A 100 6.22 -0.42 10.72
N LEU A 101 6.42 -1.27 9.72
CA LEU A 101 6.26 -2.72 9.85
C LEU A 101 7.21 -3.31 10.91
N LYS A 102 8.49 -2.87 10.92
CA LYS A 102 9.45 -3.29 11.95
C LYS A 102 9.06 -2.82 13.35
N ALA A 103 8.55 -1.60 13.48
CA ALA A 103 8.03 -1.11 14.76
C ALA A 103 6.85 -1.96 15.25
N SER A 104 5.94 -2.33 14.34
CA SER A 104 4.80 -3.22 14.65
C SER A 104 5.25 -4.63 15.06
N GLU A 105 6.19 -5.23 14.33
CA GLU A 105 6.79 -6.53 14.68
C GLU A 105 7.39 -6.50 16.09
N LYS A 106 8.19 -5.47 16.41
CA LYS A 106 8.79 -5.29 17.73
C LYS A 106 7.74 -5.15 18.83
N ALA A 107 6.69 -4.34 18.61
CA ALA A 107 5.62 -4.14 19.58
C ALA A 107 4.86 -5.46 19.88
N ILE A 108 4.56 -6.25 18.85
CA ILE A 108 3.91 -7.56 19.00
C ILE A 108 4.83 -8.52 19.76
N GLY A 109 6.12 -8.55 19.43
CA GLY A 109 7.12 -9.37 20.11
C GLY A 109 7.25 -9.03 21.61
N GLN A 110 7.29 -7.73 21.94
CA GLN A 110 7.30 -7.26 23.33
C GLN A 110 6.06 -7.72 24.10
N GLN A 111 4.86 -7.56 23.53
CA GLN A 111 3.62 -7.98 24.15
C GLN A 111 3.59 -9.50 24.42
N LYS A 112 4.10 -10.31 23.50
CA LYS A 112 4.20 -11.76 23.65
C LYS A 112 5.17 -12.15 24.77
N ASN A 113 6.33 -11.49 24.85
CA ASN A 113 7.32 -11.73 25.89
C ASN A 113 6.78 -11.36 27.28
N GLN A 114 6.09 -10.22 27.41
CA GLN A 114 5.45 -9.81 28.66
C GLN A 114 4.40 -10.83 29.14
N ARG A 115 3.55 -11.32 28.23
CA ARG A 115 2.55 -12.35 28.58
C ARG A 115 3.20 -13.65 29.02
N HIS A 116 4.23 -14.08 28.31
CA HIS A 116 4.95 -15.29 28.67
C HIS A 116 5.63 -15.16 30.05
N ALA A 117 6.24 -14.00 30.33
CA ALA A 117 6.79 -13.70 31.64
C ALA A 117 5.72 -13.71 32.74
N HIS A 118 4.57 -13.06 32.51
CA HIS A 118 3.44 -13.10 33.45
C HIS A 118 2.96 -14.52 33.71
N LYS A 119 2.71 -15.33 32.66
CA LYS A 119 2.30 -16.74 32.82
C LYS A 119 3.31 -17.52 33.65
N LYS A 120 4.61 -17.34 33.41
CA LYS A 120 5.65 -17.97 34.22
C LYS A 120 5.56 -17.56 35.68
N LEU A 121 5.37 -16.28 35.97
CA LEU A 121 5.26 -15.77 37.34
C LEU A 121 3.97 -16.17 38.07
N THR A 122 2.88 -16.45 37.36
CA THR A 122 1.58 -16.80 37.98
C THR A 122 1.41 -18.29 38.27
N ILE A 123 2.17 -19.17 37.59
CA ILE A 123 1.99 -20.63 37.70
C ILE A 123 2.85 -21.23 38.84
N PHE A 124 3.76 -20.44 39.42
CA PHE A 124 4.49 -20.80 40.65
C PHE A 124 3.73 -20.33 41.88
#